data_AF-A0A7W5EKN2-F1
#
_entry.id   AF-A0A7W5EKN2-F1
#
_cell.length_a   1.000
_cell.length_b   1.000
_cell.length_c   1.000
_cell.angle_alpha   90.00
_cell.angle_beta   90.00
_cell.angle_gamma   90.00
#
_symmetry.space_group_name_H-M   'P 1'
#
loop_
_entity.id
_entity.type
_entity.pdbx_description
1 polymer ?
#
loop_
_entity_poly.entity_id
_entity_poly.type
_entity_poly.pdbx_seq_one_letter_code
_entity_poly.pdbx_strand_id
1 'polypeptide(L)'
;MRPNPKIIGGSLAAVVAVSMAFIKPWEGVRHVAYSDVVGITTACTGHTGPEVILGKYYDEYQCDAWFKRDITIAASGVASCVNRAPLTVNQAAAFTSLTFNIGV
;
A
#
# COMPACT_ATOMS: atom_id res chain seq x y z
N MET A 1 -12.50 10.48 -0.05
CA MET A 1 -12.87 10.56 -1.48
C MET A 1 -13.40 9.21 -1.92
N ARG A 2 -14.48 9.16 -2.72
CA ARG A 2 -15.01 7.89 -3.27
C ARG A 2 -14.35 7.64 -4.64
N PRO A 3 -13.66 6.51 -4.86
CA PRO A 3 -13.02 6.20 -6.13
C PRO A 3 -14.06 6.02 -7.24
N ASN A 4 -13.76 6.47 -8.47
CA ASN A 4 -14.66 6.33 -9.61
C ASN A 4 -14.52 4.91 -10.20
N PRO A 5 -15.56 4.06 -10.10
CA PRO A 5 -15.49 2.66 -10.51
C PRO A 5 -15.33 2.46 -12.03
N LYS A 6 -15.41 3.53 -12.84
CA LYS A 6 -15.36 3.44 -14.31
C LYS A 6 -13.94 3.39 -14.90
N ILE A 7 -12.88 3.51 -14.08
CA ILE A 7 -11.52 3.81 -14.59
C ILE A 7 -10.49 2.70 -14.30
N ILE A 8 -10.88 1.68 -13.54
CA ILE A 8 -10.12 0.44 -13.41
C ILE A 8 -11.00 -0.64 -14.02
N GLY A 9 -10.47 -1.39 -15.00
CA GLY A 9 -11.14 -2.52 -15.64
C GLY A 9 -11.42 -3.71 -14.70
N GLY A 10 -11.16 -3.55 -13.40
CA GLY A 10 -11.51 -4.47 -12.33
C GLY A 10 -11.86 -3.70 -11.06
N SER A 11 -12.42 -4.38 -10.06
CA SER A 11 -12.81 -3.74 -8.80
C SER A 11 -11.58 -3.25 -8.02
N LEU A 12 -11.75 -2.22 -7.18
CA LEU A 12 -10.70 -1.76 -6.27
C LEU A 12 -10.16 -2.90 -5.39
N ALA A 13 -11.04 -3.81 -4.95
CA ALA A 13 -10.65 -4.98 -4.17
C ALA A 13 -9.70 -5.90 -4.95
N ALA A 14 -9.94 -6.12 -6.25
CA ALA A 14 -9.05 -6.92 -7.10
C ALA A 14 -7.68 -6.26 -7.27
N VAL A 15 -7.64 -4.94 -7.47
CA VAL A 15 -6.37 -4.19 -7.55
C VAL A 15 -5.59 -4.27 -6.24
N VAL A 16 -6.24 -4.08 -5.11
CA VAL A 16 -5.61 -4.18 -3.78
C VAL A 16 -5.02 -5.58 -3.58
N ALA A 17 -5.77 -6.64 -3.88
CA ALA A 17 -5.29 -8.02 -3.71
C ALA A 17 -4.07 -8.33 -4.58
N VAL A 18 -4.10 -7.95 -5.87
CA VAL A 18 -2.98 -8.16 -6.78
C VAL A 18 -1.76 -7.32 -6.36
N SER A 19 -1.98 -6.07 -5.94
CA SER A 19 -0.92 -5.18 -5.47
C SER A 19 -0.25 -5.73 -4.22
N MET A 20 -1.02 -6.21 -3.23
CA MET A 20 -0.47 -6.83 -2.02
C MET A 20 0.44 -8.01 -2.35
N ALA A 21 -0.01 -8.92 -3.20
CA ALA A 21 0.78 -10.09 -3.62
C ALA A 21 2.05 -9.68 -4.38
N PHE A 22 1.97 -8.63 -5.20
CA PHE A 22 3.09 -8.14 -5.99
C PHE A 22 4.14 -7.39 -5.14
N ILE A 23 3.71 -6.55 -4.19
CA ILE A 23 4.58 -5.62 -3.45
C ILE A 23 5.26 -6.28 -2.25
N LYS A 24 4.56 -7.17 -1.52
CA LYS A 24 5.07 -7.79 -0.28
C LYS A 24 6.47 -8.43 -0.42
N PRO A 25 6.83 -9.12 -1.52
CA PRO A 25 8.16 -9.69 -1.69
C PRO A 25 9.29 -8.66 -1.83
N TRP A 26 9.02 -7.47 -2.36
CA TRP A 26 10.02 -6.42 -2.57
C TRP A 26 10.32 -5.64 -1.28
N GLU A 27 9.26 -5.34 -0.53
CA GLU A 27 9.35 -4.56 0.72
C GLU A 27 9.88 -5.41 1.89
N GLY A 28 9.50 -6.70 1.92
CA GLY A 28 9.73 -7.56 3.08
C GLY A 28 8.87 -7.17 4.29
N VAL A 29 9.10 -7.84 5.42
CA VAL A 29 8.35 -7.60 6.67
C VAL A 29 9.32 -7.51 7.84
N ARG A 30 9.21 -6.45 8.65
CA ARG A 30 9.93 -6.29 9.92
C ARG A 30 8.96 -6.11 11.07
N HIS A 31 8.74 -7.16 11.85
CA HIS A 31 7.77 -7.15 12.96
C HIS A 31 8.14 -6.21 14.11
N VAL A 32 9.43 -5.98 14.35
CA VAL A 32 9.89 -5.06 15.38
C VAL A 32 10.09 -3.68 14.75
N ALA A 33 9.39 -2.68 15.27
CA ALA A 33 9.51 -1.31 14.81
C ALA A 33 10.94 -0.77 15.00
N TYR A 34 11.45 -0.10 13.98
CA TYR A 34 12.80 0.45 13.92
C TYR A 34 12.76 1.91 13.47
N SER A 35 13.83 2.66 13.73
CA SER A 35 14.02 3.98 13.14
C SER A 35 14.74 3.80 11.82
N ASP A 36 14.18 4.31 10.73
CA ASP A 36 14.81 4.26 9.42
C ASP A 36 16.01 5.22 9.32
N VAL A 37 16.63 5.29 8.13
CA VAL A 37 17.83 6.11 7.90
C VAL A 37 17.59 7.62 8.01
N VAL A 38 16.33 8.07 7.95
CA VAL A 38 15.93 9.48 8.09
C VAL A 38 15.24 9.77 9.43
N GLY A 39 15.19 8.80 10.35
CA GLY A 39 14.67 8.96 11.70
C GLY A 39 13.18 8.67 11.87
N ILE A 40 12.49 8.15 10.84
CA ILE A 40 11.06 7.82 10.90
C ILE A 40 10.86 6.43 11.50
N THR A 41 10.00 6.33 12.50
CA THR A 41 9.63 5.05 13.10
C THR A 41 8.79 4.24 12.12
N THR A 42 9.32 3.08 11.71
CA THR A 42 8.76 2.21 10.67
C THR A 42 8.59 0.79 11.19
N ALA A 43 7.52 0.11 10.79
CA ALA A 43 7.27 -1.29 11.12
C ALA A 43 6.59 -2.05 9.97
N CYS A 44 6.56 -3.39 10.10
CA CYS A 44 5.89 -4.30 9.16
C CYS A 44 6.41 -4.10 7.71
N THR A 45 5.50 -3.97 6.75
CA THR A 45 5.80 -3.73 5.33
C THR A 45 5.86 -2.22 5.06
N GLY A 46 6.83 -1.53 5.67
CA GLY A 46 7.07 -0.09 5.42
C GLY A 46 6.03 0.88 6.02
N HIS A 47 5.25 0.46 7.02
CA HIS A 47 4.24 1.32 7.63
C HIS A 47 4.86 2.35 8.58
N THR A 48 4.48 3.62 8.43
CA THR A 48 5.03 4.77 9.18
C THR A 48 3.96 5.60 9.90
N GLY A 49 2.81 4.99 10.22
CA GLY A 49 1.72 5.68 10.91
C GLY A 49 2.10 6.15 12.32
N PRO A 50 1.40 7.17 12.87
CA PRO A 50 1.64 7.66 14.23
C PRO A 50 1.38 6.60 15.31
N GLU A 51 0.69 5.50 14.99
CA GLU A 51 0.47 4.36 15.88
C GLU A 51 1.67 3.41 16.03
N VAL A 52 2.76 3.63 15.26
CA VAL A 52 3.97 2.82 15.34
C VAL A 52 4.82 3.26 16.55
N ILE A 53 5.09 2.30 17.44
CA ILE A 53 5.87 2.50 18.67
C ILE A 53 7.24 1.86 18.47
N LEU A 54 8.31 2.65 18.58
CA LEU A 54 9.69 2.18 18.40
C LEU A 54 10.00 0.99 19.31
N GLY A 55 10.61 -0.07 18.75
CA GLY A 55 10.98 -1.29 19.46
C GLY A 55 9.81 -2.23 19.77
N LYS A 56 8.56 -1.86 19.50
CA LYS A 56 7.41 -2.75 19.69
C LYS A 56 7.37 -3.82 18.62
N TYR A 57 7.07 -5.06 19.03
CA TYR A 57 6.73 -6.16 18.12
C TYR A 57 5.26 -6.09 17.71
N TYR A 58 4.99 -6.26 16.42
CA TYR A 58 3.67 -6.38 15.82
C TYR A 58 3.54 -7.74 15.13
N ASP A 59 2.44 -8.44 15.37
CA ASP A 59 2.20 -9.74 14.75
C ASP A 59 1.82 -9.64 13.26
N GLU A 60 1.78 -10.80 12.58
CA GLU A 60 1.46 -10.87 11.15
C GLU A 60 0.07 -10.29 10.84
N TYR A 61 -0.91 -10.48 11.74
CA TYR A 61 -2.26 -9.97 11.54
C TYR A 61 -2.28 -8.43 11.50
N GLN A 62 -1.59 -7.78 12.44
CA GLN A 62 -1.46 -6.34 12.46
C GLN A 62 -0.66 -5.82 11.27
N CYS A 63 0.42 -6.51 10.89
CA CYS A 63 1.22 -6.15 9.72
C CYS A 63 0.42 -6.24 8.43
N ASP A 64 -0.35 -7.31 8.21
CA ASP A 64 -1.22 -7.45 7.05
C ASP A 64 -2.36 -6.44 7.03
N ALA A 65 -2.92 -6.11 8.20
CA ALA A 65 -3.96 -5.10 8.32
C ALA A 65 -3.46 -3.70 7.91
N TRP A 66 -2.26 -3.31 8.36
CA TRP A 66 -1.63 -2.06 7.94
C TRP A 66 -1.25 -2.09 6.45
N PHE A 67 -0.62 -3.16 5.99
CA PHE A 67 -0.24 -3.28 4.59
C PHE A 67 -1.44 -3.17 3.65
N LYS A 68 -2.55 -3.85 3.97
CA LYS A 68 -3.80 -3.72 3.21
C LYS A 68 -4.34 -2.29 3.22
N ARG A 69 -4.28 -1.60 4.36
CA ARG A 69 -4.72 -0.21 4.49
C ARG A 69 -3.91 0.70 3.58
N ASP A 70 -2.59 0.61 3.65
CA ASP A 70 -1.67 1.49 2.92
C ASP A 70 -1.76 1.25 1.40
N ILE A 71 -1.86 0.00 0.97
CA ILE A 71 -2.14 -0.35 -0.44
C ILE A 71 -3.50 0.21 -0.90
N THR A 72 -4.52 0.15 -0.04
CA THR A 72 -5.84 0.71 -0.38
C THR A 72 -5.77 2.24 -0.55
N ILE A 73 -4.98 2.93 0.26
CA ILE A 73 -4.73 4.37 0.12
C ILE A 73 -4.03 4.66 -1.22
N ALA A 74 -2.93 3.96 -1.51
CA ALA A 74 -2.20 4.12 -2.76
C ALA A 74 -3.08 3.84 -3.99
N ALA A 75 -3.82 2.72 -4.01
CA ALA A 75 -4.72 2.36 -5.11
C ALA A 75 -5.85 3.37 -5.29
N SER A 76 -6.37 3.92 -4.19
CA SER A 76 -7.38 4.98 -4.23
C SER A 76 -6.83 6.30 -4.78
N GLY A 77 -5.57 6.63 -4.44
CA GLY A 77 -4.84 7.77 -5.00
C GLY A 77 -4.70 7.66 -6.51
N VAL A 78 -4.22 6.50 -7.00
CA VAL A 78 -4.12 6.20 -8.44
C VAL A 78 -5.49 6.37 -9.12
N ALA A 79 -6.54 5.80 -8.55
CA ALA A 79 -7.90 5.88 -9.09
C ALA A 79 -8.44 7.33 -9.14
N SER A 80 -7.90 8.23 -8.32
CA SER A 80 -8.29 9.64 -8.31
C SER A 80 -7.53 10.48 -9.35
N CYS A 81 -6.26 10.12 -9.65
CA CYS A 81 -5.42 10.85 -10.60
C CYS A 81 -5.55 10.36 -12.04
N VAL A 82 -5.72 9.04 -12.24
CA VAL A 82 -5.86 8.46 -13.58
C VAL A 82 -7.33 8.51 -13.97
N ASN A 83 -7.69 9.44 -14.87
CA ASN A 83 -9.08 9.69 -15.24
C ASN A 83 -9.39 9.61 -16.75
N ARG A 84 -8.39 9.30 -17.60
CA ARG A 84 -8.53 9.37 -19.06
C ARG A 84 -8.76 8.04 -19.77
N ALA A 85 -8.28 6.94 -19.20
CA ALA A 85 -8.38 5.62 -19.81
C ALA A 85 -8.53 4.53 -18.74
N PRO A 86 -9.32 3.47 -19.01
CA PRO A 86 -9.43 2.35 -18.10
C PRO A 86 -8.10 1.59 -18.02
N LEU A 87 -7.62 1.35 -16.80
CA LEU A 87 -6.45 0.51 -16.55
C LEU A 87 -6.86 -0.95 -16.40
N THR A 88 -6.08 -1.88 -16.94
CA THR A 88 -6.17 -3.29 -16.52
C THR A 88 -5.79 -3.41 -15.04
N VAL A 89 -6.22 -4.49 -14.38
CA VAL A 89 -5.86 -4.74 -12.95
C VAL A 89 -4.35 -4.74 -12.74
N ASN A 90 -3.58 -5.32 -13.65
CA ASN A 90 -2.12 -5.37 -13.56
C ASN A 90 -1.47 -3.99 -13.74
N GLN A 91 -1.97 -3.16 -14.66
CA GLN A 91 -1.49 -1.78 -14.81
C GLN A 91 -1.83 -0.95 -13.56
N ALA A 92 -3.04 -1.09 -13.03
CA ALA A 92 -3.43 -0.43 -11.79
C ALA A 92 -2.56 -0.89 -10.60
N ALA A 93 -2.22 -2.19 -10.52
CA ALA A 93 -1.31 -2.72 -9.51
C ALA A 93 0.12 -2.19 -9.65
N ALA A 94 0.63 -2.06 -10.89
CA ALA A 94 1.93 -1.46 -11.14
C ALA A 94 1.99 0.02 -10.71
N PHE A 95 0.96 0.80 -11.03
CA PHE A 95 0.85 2.19 -10.58
C PHE A 95 0.69 2.28 -9.06
N THR A 96 -0.07 1.35 -8.46
CA THR A 96 -0.22 1.26 -7.01
C THR A 96 1.12 0.95 -6.34
N SER A 97 1.93 0.06 -6.90
CA SER A 97 3.28 -0.24 -6.40
C SER A 97 4.20 0.97 -6.45
N LEU A 98 4.19 1.72 -7.55
CA LEU A 98 4.95 2.95 -7.65
C LEU A 98 4.48 3.96 -6.59
N THR A 99 3.17 4.19 -6.52
CA THR A 99 2.53 5.13 -5.58
C THR A 99 2.79 4.75 -4.12
N PHE A 100 2.82 3.45 -3.80
CA PHE A 100 3.14 2.96 -2.47
C PHE A 100 4.57 3.34 -2.07
N ASN A 101 5.51 3.30 -3.02
CA ASN A 101 6.91 3.61 -2.78
C ASN A 101 7.20 5.12 -2.73
N ILE A 102 6.59 5.92 -3.61
CA ILE A 102 6.94 7.35 -3.78
C ILE A 102 5.83 8.35 -3.36
N GLY A 103 4.64 7.87 -3.00
CA GLY A 103 3.49 8.70 -2.69
C GLY A 103 2.55 8.97 -3.88
N VAL A 104 1.38 9.56 -3.58
CA VAL A 104 0.34 9.99 -4.53
C VAL A 104 0.63 11.38 -5.06
#